data_AF-A0A4S0JPC1-F1
#
_entry.id   AF-A0A4S0JPC1-F1
#
_cell.length_a   1.000
_cell.length_b   1.000
_cell.length_c   1.000
_cell.angle_alpha   90.00
_cell.angle_beta   90.00
_cell.angle_gamma   90.00
#
_symmetry.space_group_name_H-M   'P 1'
#
loop_
_entity.id
_entity.type
_entity.pdbx_description
1 polymer ?
#
loop_
_entity_poly.entity_id
_entity_poly.type
_entity_poly.pdbx_seq_one_letter_code
_entity_poly.pdbx_strand_id
1 'polypeptide(L)'
;AATQALDRYGYGMASVRFICGTQEEHKQLEATISSFLGLDDTILYGSCFDANGGLFETLLGEEDAIISDALNHASIIDGVRLSKAKRFRYANNDMADLEARLKEAKDCRFR
;
A
#
# COMPACT_ATOMS: atom_id res chain seq x y z
N ALA A 1 4.53 27.15 4.93
CA ALA A 1 3.69 25.96 4.76
C ALA A 1 3.17 25.44 6.10
N ALA A 2 3.96 24.76 6.94
CA ALA A 2 3.46 24.13 8.17
C ALA A 2 2.80 25.10 9.17
N THR A 3 3.43 26.23 9.49
CA THR A 3 2.85 27.24 10.42
C THR A 3 1.53 27.81 9.89
N GLN A 4 1.47 28.18 8.60
CA GLN A 4 0.26 28.69 7.97
C GLN A 4 -0.87 27.65 7.94
N ALA A 5 -0.53 26.37 7.76
CA ALA A 5 -1.49 25.28 7.83
C ALA A 5 -2.05 25.13 9.25
N LEU A 6 -1.20 25.23 10.28
CA LEU A 6 -1.66 25.22 11.68
C LEU A 6 -2.58 26.41 11.97
N ASP A 7 -2.27 27.61 11.48
CA ASP A 7 -3.11 28.80 11.67
C ASP A 7 -4.48 28.67 10.97
N ARG A 8 -4.52 28.04 9.79
CA ARG A 8 -5.75 27.89 8.98
C ARG A 8 -6.60 26.67 9.39
N TYR A 9 -5.98 25.55 9.74
CA TYR A 9 -6.64 24.25 9.90
C TYR A 9 -6.56 23.68 11.32
N GLY A 10 -5.74 24.26 12.19
CA GLY A 10 -5.50 23.74 13.54
C GLY A 10 -4.63 22.48 13.55
N TYR A 11 -4.71 21.74 14.65
CA TYR A 11 -3.75 20.67 15.00
C TYR A 11 -4.10 19.27 14.45
N GLY A 12 -5.09 19.16 13.56
CA GLY A 12 -5.48 17.89 12.95
C GLY A 12 -7.00 17.73 12.79
N MET A 13 -7.40 16.51 12.45
CA MET A 13 -8.80 16.16 12.17
C MET A 13 -9.28 15.11 13.16
N ALA A 14 -10.39 15.36 13.85
CA ALA A 14 -11.01 14.39 14.76
C ALA A 14 -11.94 13.39 14.03
N SER A 15 -11.59 13.03 12.79
CA SER A 15 -12.45 12.23 11.91
C SER A 15 -11.63 11.53 10.81
N VAL A 16 -12.20 10.45 10.28
CA VAL A 16 -11.65 9.68 9.16
C VAL A 16 -11.97 10.33 7.81
N ARG A 17 -11.15 10.05 6.80
CA ARG A 17 -11.19 10.68 5.47
C ARG A 17 -12.58 10.71 4.83
N PHE A 18 -13.39 9.66 5.00
CA PHE A 18 -14.70 9.53 4.33
C PHE A 18 -15.87 10.24 5.04
N ILE A 19 -15.73 10.68 6.29
CA ILE A 19 -16.81 11.37 7.02
C ILE A 19 -16.61 12.88 6.94
N CYS A 20 -15.62 13.38 7.67
CA CYS A 20 -15.25 14.80 7.65
C CYS A 20 -13.73 14.97 7.86
N GLY A 21 -12.95 13.92 7.55
CA GLY A 21 -11.50 13.82 7.74
C GLY A 21 -10.63 14.34 6.59
N THR A 22 -11.22 14.84 5.49
CA THR A 22 -10.47 15.31 4.31
C THR A 22 -10.42 16.83 4.24
N GLN A 23 -9.20 17.38 4.12
CA GLN A 23 -8.94 18.81 3.86
C GLN A 23 -8.41 19.02 2.44
N GLU A 24 -8.39 20.28 2.00
CA GLU A 24 -7.89 20.71 0.69
C GLU A 24 -6.43 20.26 0.48
N GLU A 25 -5.59 20.38 1.50
CA GLU A 25 -4.16 20.04 1.50
C GLU A 25 -3.93 18.56 1.18
N HIS A 26 -4.80 17.68 1.69
CA HIS A 26 -4.71 16.26 1.39
C HIS A 26 -4.92 16.02 -0.10
N LYS A 27 -5.95 16.64 -0.69
CA LYS A 27 -6.26 16.52 -2.12
C LYS A 27 -5.21 17.15 -3.01
N GLN A 28 -4.67 18.30 -2.62
CA GLN A 28 -3.57 18.94 -3.35
C GLN A 28 -2.30 18.08 -3.34
N LEU A 29 -1.96 17.48 -2.19
CA LEU A 29 -0.81 16.58 -2.08
C LEU A 29 -1.03 15.29 -2.88
N GLU A 30 -2.21 14.67 -2.80
CA GLU A 30 -2.59 13.49 -3.61
C GLU A 30 -2.44 13.78 -5.12
N ALA A 31 -2.96 14.91 -5.59
CA ALA A 31 -2.84 15.32 -6.99
C ALA A 31 -1.37 15.61 -7.40
N THR A 32 -0.60 16.23 -6.51
CA THR A 32 0.83 16.54 -6.76
C THR A 32 1.64 15.26 -6.88
N ILE A 33 1.41 14.27 -6.01
CA ILE A 33 2.09 12.98 -6.06
C ILE A 33 1.70 12.21 -7.34
N SER A 34 0.41 12.18 -7.67
CA SER A 34 -0.10 11.51 -8.88
C SER A 34 0.54 12.10 -10.14
N SER A 35 0.58 13.43 -10.24
CA SER A 35 1.24 14.15 -11.34
C SER A 35 2.74 13.88 -11.39
N PHE A 36 3.42 13.88 -10.24
CA PHE A 36 4.86 13.60 -10.16
C PHE A 36 5.22 12.17 -10.59
N LEU A 37 4.40 11.18 -10.21
CA LEU A 37 4.62 9.77 -10.53
C LEU A 37 4.04 9.35 -11.90
N GLY A 38 3.23 10.20 -12.54
CA GLY A 38 2.52 9.87 -13.77
C GLY A 38 1.44 8.81 -13.59
N LEU A 39 0.79 8.78 -12.42
CA LEU A 39 -0.30 7.86 -12.08
C LEU A 39 -1.65 8.58 -12.08
N ASP A 40 -2.73 7.82 -12.22
CA ASP A 40 -4.09 8.37 -12.33
C ASP A 40 -4.58 9.01 -11.02
N ASP A 41 -4.27 8.41 -9.87
CA ASP A 41 -4.70 8.91 -8.55
C ASP A 41 -3.75 8.42 -7.43
N THR A 42 -3.83 9.06 -6.26
CA THR A 42 -3.07 8.73 -5.05
C THR A 42 -3.96 8.88 -3.83
N ILE A 43 -3.80 7.99 -2.86
CA ILE A 43 -4.41 8.12 -1.54
C ILE A 43 -3.34 8.18 -0.44
N LEU A 44 -3.49 9.13 0.48
CA LEU A 44 -2.57 9.29 1.61
C LEU A 44 -2.94 8.39 2.79
N TYR A 45 -1.89 7.85 3.43
CA TYR A 45 -1.95 7.16 4.72
C TYR A 45 -1.14 7.92 5.76
N GLY A 46 -1.42 7.67 7.05
CA GLY A 46 -0.68 8.26 8.16
C GLY A 46 0.81 7.87 8.19
N SER A 47 1.15 6.72 7.61
CA SER A 47 2.52 6.28 7.40
C SER A 47 2.63 5.32 6.21
N CYS A 48 3.85 5.14 5.70
CA CYS A 48 4.13 4.09 4.71
C CYS A 48 3.96 2.68 5.30
N PHE A 49 4.01 2.53 6.63
CA PHE A 49 3.73 1.26 7.28
C PHE A 49 2.24 0.90 7.12
N ASP A 50 1.36 1.85 7.43
CA ASP A 50 -0.10 1.70 7.27
C ASP A 50 -0.51 1.52 5.81
N ALA A 51 0.13 2.25 4.89
CA ALA A 51 -0.10 2.10 3.46
C ALA A 51 0.16 0.65 2.99
N ASN A 52 1.31 0.09 3.35
CA ASN A 52 1.63 -1.30 3.01
C ASN A 52 0.74 -2.31 3.76
N GLY A 53 0.37 -2.01 5.00
CA GLY A 53 -0.49 -2.87 5.82
C GLY A 53 -1.89 -3.03 5.24
N GLY A 54 -2.51 -1.94 4.80
CA GLY A 54 -3.89 -1.95 4.28
C GLY A 54 -4.04 -2.30 2.80
N LEU A 55 -2.95 -2.26 2.02
CA LEU A 55 -3.01 -2.40 0.56
C LEU A 55 -3.48 -3.81 0.12
N PHE A 56 -2.85 -4.86 0.65
CA PHE A 56 -3.00 -6.22 0.11
C PHE A 56 -4.38 -6.83 0.35
N GLU A 57 -4.93 -6.71 1.56
CA GLU A 57 -6.25 -7.26 1.90
C GLU A 57 -7.39 -6.55 1.15
N THR A 58 -7.21 -5.27 0.81
CA THR A 58 -8.21 -4.49 0.07
C THR A 58 -8.33 -4.93 -1.39
N LEU A 59 -7.23 -5.41 -1.99
CA LEU A 59 -7.17 -5.74 -3.42
C LEU A 59 -7.24 -7.25 -3.70
N LEU A 60 -6.81 -8.09 -2.76
CA LEU A 60 -6.57 -9.52 -3.00
C LEU A 60 -7.38 -10.40 -2.05
N GLY A 61 -7.91 -11.51 -2.60
CA GLY A 61 -8.67 -12.52 -1.87
C GLY A 61 -7.99 -13.89 -1.82
N GLU A 62 -8.67 -14.90 -1.29
CA GLU A 62 -8.18 -16.27 -1.09
C GLU A 62 -7.77 -16.99 -2.40
N GLU A 63 -8.31 -16.54 -3.54
CA GLU A 63 -8.01 -17.08 -4.87
C GLU A 63 -6.76 -16.46 -5.51
N ASP A 64 -6.24 -15.38 -4.94
CA ASP A 64 -5.09 -14.63 -5.46
C ASP A 64 -3.79 -15.09 -4.79
N ALA A 65 -2.66 -14.67 -5.37
CA ALA A 65 -1.32 -14.93 -4.86
C ALA A 65 -0.54 -13.64 -4.60
N ILE A 66 0.31 -13.66 -3.58
CA ILE A 66 1.33 -12.65 -3.33
C ILE A 66 2.69 -13.33 -3.31
N ILE A 67 3.59 -12.87 -4.19
CA ILE A 67 4.95 -13.38 -4.29
C ILE A 67 5.90 -12.29 -3.74
N SER A 68 6.52 -12.56 -2.60
CA SER A 68 7.30 -11.56 -1.85
C SER A 68 8.75 -11.99 -1.65
N ASP A 69 9.65 -11.02 -1.82
CA ASP A 69 11.08 -11.19 -1.51
C ASP A 69 11.28 -11.44 -0.01
N ALA A 70 12.24 -12.31 0.32
CA ALA A 70 12.58 -12.71 1.66
C ALA A 70 13.05 -11.59 2.60
N LEU A 71 13.60 -10.50 2.05
CA LEU A 71 14.13 -9.33 2.76
C LEU A 71 13.31 -8.05 2.46
N ASN A 72 12.09 -8.19 1.95
CA ASN A 72 11.16 -7.06 1.88
C ASN A 72 10.97 -6.39 3.25
N HIS A 73 10.68 -5.09 3.23
CA HIS A 73 10.48 -4.31 4.45
C HIS A 73 9.37 -4.92 5.33
N ALA A 74 9.52 -4.82 6.65
CA ALA A 74 8.60 -5.45 7.61
C ALA A 74 7.13 -5.06 7.38
N SER A 75 6.86 -3.80 6.98
CA SER A 75 5.49 -3.35 6.68
C SER A 75 4.84 -4.10 5.51
N ILE A 76 5.62 -4.49 4.50
CA ILE A 76 5.14 -5.29 3.37
C ILE A 76 4.83 -6.70 3.88
N ILE A 77 5.76 -7.30 4.65
CA ILE A 77 5.58 -8.65 5.21
C ILE A 77 4.30 -8.72 6.05
N ASP A 78 4.06 -7.72 6.90
CA ASP A 78 2.88 -7.69 7.76
C ASP A 78 1.59 -7.44 6.96
N GLY A 79 1.61 -6.54 5.97
CA GLY A 79 0.47 -6.36 5.06
C GLY A 79 0.12 -7.64 4.28
N VAL A 80 1.12 -8.37 3.80
CA VAL A 80 0.94 -9.66 3.12
C VAL A 80 0.37 -10.72 4.07
N ARG A 81 0.76 -10.71 5.35
CA ARG A 81 0.23 -11.64 6.37
C ARG A 81 -1.23 -11.37 6.71
N LEU A 82 -1.67 -10.11 6.68
CA LEU A 82 -3.07 -9.72 6.91
C LEU A 82 -3.97 -10.15 5.75
N SER A 83 -3.44 -10.17 4.52
CA SER A 83 -4.18 -10.67 3.36
C SER A 83 -4.43 -12.19 3.44
N LYS A 84 -5.60 -12.60 2.92
CA LYS A 84 -5.96 -14.02 2.77
C LYS A 84 -5.39 -14.68 1.52
N ALA A 85 -4.77 -13.91 0.63
CA ALA A 85 -4.13 -14.43 -0.57
C ALA A 85 -3.06 -15.48 -0.24
N LYS A 86 -2.84 -16.40 -1.17
CA LYS A 86 -1.79 -17.41 -1.04
C LYS A 86 -0.43 -16.72 -1.06
N ARG A 87 0.43 -17.05 -0.09
CA ARG A 87 1.72 -16.37 0.09
C ARG A 87 2.87 -17.26 -0.38
N PHE A 88 3.66 -16.74 -1.30
CA PHE A 88 4.88 -17.39 -1.80
C PHE A 88 6.07 -16.49 -1.50
N ARG A 89 7.04 -17.00 -0.73
CA ARG A 89 8.27 -16.26 -0.38
C ARG A 89 9.42 -16.83 -1.20
N TYR A 90 10.21 -15.95 -1.82
CA TYR A 90 11.42 -16.35 -2.54
C TYR A 90 12.68 -15.73 -1.91
N ALA A 91 13.85 -16.35 -2.12
CA ALA A 91 15.12 -15.86 -1.61
C ALA A 91 15.48 -14.49 -2.18
N ASN A 92 16.16 -13.64 -1.39
CA ASN A 92 16.39 -12.25 -1.77
C ASN A 92 17.14 -12.13 -3.09
N ASN A 93 16.55 -11.40 -4.03
CA ASN A 93 17.10 -11.17 -5.37
C ASN A 93 17.40 -12.46 -6.17
N ASP A 94 16.78 -13.59 -5.81
CA ASP A 94 16.92 -14.87 -6.51
C ASP A 94 15.83 -15.02 -7.58
N MET A 95 16.20 -14.74 -8.83
CA MET A 95 15.28 -14.81 -9.96
C MET A 95 14.84 -16.25 -10.30
N ALA A 96 15.65 -17.26 -9.97
CA ALA A 96 15.29 -18.64 -10.23
C ALA A 96 14.24 -19.15 -9.24
N ASP A 97 14.37 -18.79 -7.96
CA ASP A 97 13.35 -19.08 -6.95
C ASP A 97 12.08 -18.26 -7.19
N LEU A 98 12.20 -16.99 -7.61
CA LEU A 98 11.05 -16.19 -8.06
C LEU A 98 10.29 -16.88 -9.21
N GLU A 99 10.99 -17.37 -10.23
CA GLU A 99 10.36 -18.10 -11.34
C GLU A 99 9.66 -19.38 -10.85
N ALA A 100 10.25 -20.10 -9.90
CA ALA A 100 9.63 -21.28 -9.29
C ALA A 100 8.32 -20.92 -8.57
N ARG A 101 8.31 -19.85 -7.75
CA ARG A 101 7.08 -19.37 -7.08
C ARG A 101 6.01 -18.91 -8.06
N LEU A 102 6.38 -18.25 -9.16
CA LEU A 102 5.46 -17.83 -10.21
C LEU A 102 4.77 -19.03 -10.89
N LYS A 103 5.50 -20.14 -11.09
CA LYS A 103 4.96 -21.39 -11.64
C LYS A 103 4.02 -22.08 -10.65
N GLU A 104 4.33 -22.07 -9.36
CA GLU A 104 3.46 -22.59 -8.30
C GLU A 104 2.15 -21.79 -8.19
N ALA A 105 2.22 -20.47 -8.34
CA ALA A 105 1.07 -19.57 -8.27
C ALA A 105 0.18 -19.57 -9.53
N LYS A 106 0.47 -20.40 -10.55
CA LYS A 106 -0.19 -20.35 -11.87
C LYS A 106 -1.71 -20.52 -11.86
N ASP A 107 -2.22 -21.25 -10.87
CA ASP A 107 -3.66 -21.56 -10.75
C ASP A 107 -4.39 -20.54 -9.87
N CYS A 108 -3.72 -19.45 -9.47
CA CYS A 108 -4.34 -18.32 -8.76
C CYS A 108 -4.91 -17.31 -9.76
N ARG A 109 -5.96 -16.60 -9.36
CA ARG A 109 -6.68 -15.65 -10.23
C ARG A 109 -5.81 -14.46 -10.62
N PHE A 110 -5.29 -13.74 -9.62
CA PHE A 110 -4.24 -12.73 -9.78
C PHE A 110 -2.94 -13.19 -9.08
N ARG A 111 -1.79 -12.87 -9.67
CA ARG A 111 -0.45 -13.21 -9.16
C ARG A 111 0.56 -12.11 -9.49
#